data_AF-A0A354U4T6-F1
#
_entry.id   AF-A0A354U4T6-F1
#
_cell.length_a   1.000
_cell.length_b   1.000
_cell.length_c   1.000
_cell.angle_alpha   90.00
_cell.angle_beta   90.00
_cell.angle_gamma   90.00
#
_symmetry.space_group_name_H-M   'P 1'
#
loop_
_entity.id
_entity.type
_entity.pdbx_description
1 polymer ?
#
loop_
_entity_poly.entity_id
_entity_poly.type
_entity_poly.pdbx_seq_one_letter_code
_entity_poly.pdbx_strand_id
1 'polypeptide(L)'
;MASFGNVKVDYREIRSDLEVIPAGFYQAVIVESGGRPENELTCPDGLVATKNGKGRYLPFRFEIIEGEMKGRQLTKCFNMENVNPLAVQIAQKEMRELLKAIGWDFVAKPFGPDETNEVHMIPLTIQIAVENDKQSGEPRNNIKRFHARRIPGITPAAAPRPQKSASAAAPVPAAPPWARKEEGK
;
A
#
# COMPACT_ATOMS: atom_id res chain seq x y z
N MET A 1 22.68 43.85 -28.22
CA MET A 1 21.56 43.73 -27.25
C MET A 1 20.79 42.47 -27.58
N ALA A 2 20.92 41.43 -26.76
CA ALA A 2 19.97 40.32 -26.74
C ALA A 2 19.89 39.86 -25.28
N SER A 3 18.77 40.23 -24.66
CA SER A 3 18.42 39.94 -23.27
C SER A 3 18.08 38.46 -23.17
N PHE A 4 18.89 37.68 -22.45
CA PHE A 4 18.53 36.33 -22.04
C PHE A 4 17.52 36.44 -20.91
N GLY A 5 16.24 36.34 -21.27
CA GLY A 5 15.12 36.35 -20.33
C GLY A 5 15.24 35.21 -19.33
N ASN A 6 15.35 35.60 -18.07
CA ASN A 6 15.10 34.86 -16.83
C ASN A 6 14.47 33.47 -17.00
N VAL A 7 15.29 32.43 -16.91
CA VAL A 7 14.83 31.10 -16.51
C VAL A 7 14.41 31.22 -15.04
N LYS A 8 13.11 31.35 -14.79
CA LYS A 8 12.54 31.08 -13.47
C LYS A 8 12.66 29.59 -13.24
N VAL A 9 13.79 29.17 -12.66
CA VAL A 9 13.86 27.89 -11.99
C VAL A 9 12.96 28.06 -10.76
N ASP A 10 11.73 27.57 -10.86
CA ASP A 10 10.82 27.47 -9.71
C ASP A 10 11.41 26.39 -8.79
N TYR A 11 12.34 26.82 -7.92
CA TYR A 11 12.89 26.03 -6.82
C TYR A 11 11.78 25.80 -5.79
N ARG A 12 10.73 25.05 -6.15
CA ARG A 12 9.94 24.34 -5.15
C ARG A 12 10.89 23.33 -4.53
N GLU A 13 11.49 23.81 -3.44
CA GLU A 13 12.47 23.20 -2.55
C GLU A 13 12.68 21.72 -2.86
N ILE A 14 13.89 21.38 -3.35
CA ILE A 14 14.41 20.03 -3.25
C ILE A 14 14.60 19.79 -1.75
N ARG A 15 13.51 19.48 -1.04
CA ARG A 15 13.52 19.06 0.35
C ARG A 15 14.15 17.69 0.34
N SER A 16 15.43 17.62 0.68
CA SER A 16 16.23 16.40 0.71
C SER A 16 15.41 15.18 1.12
N ASP A 17 14.88 14.43 0.15
CA ASP A 17 14.05 13.21 0.28
C ASP A 17 14.83 12.02 0.87
N LEU A 18 15.97 12.30 1.50
CA LEU A 18 16.98 11.34 1.95
C LEU A 18 16.75 10.87 3.39
N GLU A 19 15.86 11.52 4.13
CA GLU A 19 15.54 11.08 5.49
C GLU A 19 14.41 10.06 5.46
N VAL A 20 14.70 8.88 5.99
CA VAL A 20 13.77 7.76 6.05
C VAL A 20 12.60 8.12 6.94
N ILE A 21 11.39 8.02 6.40
CA ILE A 21 10.17 8.27 7.17
C ILE A 21 9.99 7.13 8.18
N PRO A 22 9.76 7.42 9.48
CA PRO A 22 9.54 6.38 10.48
C PRO A 22 8.39 5.46 10.10
N ALA A 23 8.49 4.17 10.45
CA ALA A 23 7.40 3.24 10.21
C ALA A 23 6.15 3.64 11.02
N GLY A 24 4.99 3.69 10.37
CA GLY A 24 3.79 4.21 10.99
C GLY A 24 2.62 4.39 10.03
N PHE A 25 1.52 4.94 10.55
CA PHE A 25 0.33 5.30 9.77
C PHE A 25 0.32 6.79 9.51
N TYR A 26 0.14 7.18 8.25
CA TYR A 26 0.18 8.57 7.81
C TYR A 26 -1.03 8.89 6.95
N GLN A 27 -1.58 10.11 7.09
CA GLN A 27 -2.58 10.60 6.14
C GLN A 27 -1.85 11.11 4.90
N ALA A 28 -2.25 10.60 3.74
CA ALA A 28 -1.66 10.95 2.46
C ALA A 28 -2.74 11.13 1.39
N VAL A 29 -2.36 11.80 0.31
CA VAL A 29 -3.15 11.90 -0.92
C VAL A 29 -2.33 11.36 -2.09
N ILE A 30 -3.00 10.83 -3.10
CA ILE A 30 -2.35 10.52 -4.38
C ILE A 30 -2.15 11.84 -5.12
N VAL A 31 -0.90 12.16 -5.44
CA VAL A 31 -0.54 13.38 -6.19
C VAL A 31 -0.29 13.11 -7.67
N GLU A 32 0.23 11.92 -7.99
CA GLU A 32 0.50 11.50 -9.37
C GLU A 32 0.19 10.00 -9.46
N SER A 33 -0.41 9.58 -10.55
CA SER A 33 -0.55 8.17 -10.92
C SER A 33 -0.20 8.02 -12.39
N GLY A 34 0.60 7.00 -12.71
CA GLY A 34 1.20 6.84 -14.04
C GLY A 34 2.62 7.35 -14.13
N GLY A 35 3.30 6.92 -15.19
CA GLY A 35 4.61 7.41 -15.58
C GLY A 35 4.54 8.88 -16.00
N ARG A 36 5.61 9.61 -15.71
CA ARG A 36 5.74 10.99 -16.20
C ARG A 36 5.99 10.99 -17.71
N PRO A 37 5.47 11.99 -18.44
CA PRO A 37 5.66 12.08 -19.88
C PRO A 37 7.12 12.36 -20.26
N GLU A 38 7.92 12.95 -19.36
CA GLU A 38 9.35 13.16 -19.62
C GLU A 38 10.19 11.87 -19.53
N ASN A 39 9.64 10.79 -18.96
CA ASN A 39 10.32 9.51 -18.91
C ASN A 39 10.04 8.75 -20.21
N GLU A 40 11.09 8.51 -21.00
CA GLU A 40 11.04 7.81 -22.30
C GLU A 40 10.50 6.37 -22.19
N LEU A 41 10.55 5.76 -21.00
CA LEU A 41 10.01 4.43 -20.74
C LEU A 41 8.52 4.45 -20.40
N THR A 42 7.89 5.63 -20.30
CA THR A 42 6.45 5.77 -20.10
C THR A 42 5.73 5.47 -21.41
N CYS A 43 4.89 4.44 -21.38
CA CYS A 43 4.03 4.05 -22.48
C CYS A 43 2.81 4.98 -22.58
N PRO A 44 2.12 5.04 -23.74
CA PRO A 44 0.94 5.88 -23.94
C PRO A 44 -0.21 5.58 -22.98
N ASP A 45 -0.28 4.35 -22.50
CA ASP A 45 -1.21 3.86 -21.49
C ASP A 45 -0.75 4.17 -20.05
N GLY A 46 0.14 5.15 -19.83
CA GLY A 46 0.60 5.58 -18.51
C GLY A 46 1.44 4.55 -17.72
N LEU A 47 1.62 3.34 -18.23
CA LEU A 47 2.50 2.33 -17.64
C LEU A 47 3.96 2.66 -17.94
N VAL A 48 4.87 2.28 -17.05
CA VAL A 48 6.31 2.45 -17.26
C VAL A 48 6.94 1.10 -17.53
N ALA A 49 7.64 0.98 -18.67
CA ALA A 49 8.43 -0.19 -18.98
C ALA A 49 9.62 -0.32 -18.02
N THR A 50 9.90 -1.55 -17.59
CA THR A 50 11.13 -1.84 -16.85
C THR A 50 12.35 -1.63 -17.75
N LYS A 51 13.48 -1.20 -17.17
CA LYS A 51 14.75 -0.99 -17.93
C LYS A 51 15.19 -2.22 -18.73
N ASN A 52 14.84 -3.42 -18.26
CA ASN A 52 15.18 -4.68 -18.92
C ASN A 52 14.17 -5.07 -20.01
N GLY A 53 13.09 -4.30 -20.21
CA GLY A 53 12.04 -4.55 -21.21
C GLY A 53 11.14 -5.76 -20.93
N LYS A 54 11.30 -6.43 -19.78
CA LYS A 54 10.63 -7.71 -19.45
C LYS A 54 9.37 -7.55 -18.57
N GLY A 55 8.79 -6.35 -18.56
CA GLY A 55 7.62 -6.05 -17.75
C GLY A 55 7.35 -4.56 -17.68
N ARG A 56 6.19 -4.23 -17.11
CA ARG A 56 5.64 -2.88 -16.97
C ARG A 56 5.07 -2.72 -15.57
N TYR A 57 5.20 -1.52 -15.03
CA TYR A 57 4.68 -1.19 -13.71
C TYR A 57 3.95 0.15 -13.76
N LEU A 58 3.03 0.33 -12.83
CA LEU A 58 2.27 1.56 -12.65
C LEU A 58 2.76 2.26 -11.37
N PRO A 59 3.51 3.37 -11.48
CA PRO A 59 3.94 4.13 -10.32
C PRO A 59 2.79 5.01 -9.81
N PHE A 60 2.63 5.05 -8.50
CA PHE A 60 1.78 5.99 -7.79
C PHE A 60 2.64 6.79 -6.82
N ARG A 61 2.42 8.09 -6.80
CA ARG A 61 3.03 8.98 -5.83
C ARG A 61 2.01 9.45 -4.81
N PHE A 62 2.40 9.34 -3.56
CA PHE A 62 1.65 9.76 -2.39
C PHE A 62 2.37 10.92 -1.73
N GLU A 63 1.63 11.93 -1.29
CA GLU A 63 2.15 13.01 -0.46
C GLU A 63 1.49 12.97 0.91
N ILE A 64 2.29 13.04 1.97
CA ILE A 64 1.79 13.09 3.34
C ILE A 64 1.19 14.48 3.59
N ILE A 65 -0.06 14.54 4.03
CA ILE A 65 -0.81 15.80 4.21
C ILE A 65 -0.93 16.26 5.66
N GLU A 66 -0.68 15.38 6.63
CA GLU A 66 -0.82 15.67 8.06
C GLU A 66 0.39 15.14 8.86
N GLY A 67 0.63 15.74 10.03
CA GLY A 67 1.71 15.35 10.96
C GLY A 67 3.06 16.02 10.67
N GLU A 68 4.08 15.59 11.40
CA GLU A 68 5.45 16.13 11.34
C GLU A 68 6.12 15.89 9.97
N MET A 69 5.69 14.82 9.28
CA MET A 69 6.23 14.41 7.97
C MET A 69 5.44 14.99 6.79
N LYS A 70 4.63 16.04 7.02
CA LYS A 70 3.81 16.68 5.98
C LYS A 70 4.67 17.23 4.84
N GLY A 71 4.22 17.02 3.61
CA GLY A 71 4.89 17.44 2.37
C GLY A 71 5.95 16.46 1.89
N ARG A 72 6.21 15.36 2.62
CA ARG A 72 7.07 14.28 2.12
C ARG A 72 6.34 13.45 1.08
N GLN A 73 7.06 13.09 0.02
CA GLN A 73 6.53 12.28 -1.08
C GLN A 73 7.08 10.85 -1.05
N LEU A 74 6.21 9.89 -1.34
CA LEU A 74 6.54 8.48 -1.41
C LEU A 74 6.03 7.92 -2.72
N THR A 75 6.82 7.05 -3.34
CA THR A 75 6.41 6.39 -4.59
C THR A 75 6.28 4.90 -4.34
N LYS A 76 5.16 4.31 -4.78
CA LYS A 76 4.96 2.86 -4.84
C LYS A 76 4.71 2.43 -6.27
N CYS A 77 5.45 1.41 -6.71
CA CYS A 77 5.31 0.83 -8.04
C CYS A 77 4.51 -0.46 -7.97
N PHE A 78 3.39 -0.51 -8.69
CA PHE A 78 2.58 -1.71 -8.81
C PHE A 78 2.96 -2.48 -10.08
N ASN A 79 3.43 -3.71 -9.95
CA ASN A 79 3.87 -4.54 -11.07
C ASN A 79 2.67 -5.09 -11.85
N MET A 80 2.27 -4.40 -12.93
CA MET A 80 1.15 -4.84 -13.78
C MET A 80 1.54 -6.00 -14.69
N GLU A 81 2.79 -6.00 -15.16
CA GLU A 81 3.37 -7.06 -15.99
C GLU A 81 4.74 -7.43 -15.45
N ASN A 82 4.95 -8.70 -15.15
CA ASN A 82 6.23 -9.24 -14.70
C ASN A 82 6.35 -10.71 -15.11
N VAL A 83 7.58 -11.16 -15.35
CA VAL A 83 7.90 -12.58 -15.58
C VAL A 83 7.44 -13.45 -14.40
N ASN A 84 7.47 -12.92 -13.18
CA ASN A 84 6.95 -13.61 -12.00
C ASN A 84 5.44 -13.36 -11.82
N PRO A 85 4.57 -14.36 -12.06
CA PRO A 85 3.13 -14.19 -11.94
C PRO A 85 2.66 -13.88 -10.51
N LEU A 86 3.41 -14.31 -9.48
CA LEU A 86 3.08 -13.99 -8.08
C LEU A 86 3.20 -12.48 -7.82
N ALA A 87 4.18 -11.82 -8.42
CA ALA A 87 4.36 -10.38 -8.27
C ALA A 87 3.19 -9.60 -8.87
N VAL A 88 2.66 -10.07 -10.01
CA VAL A 88 1.48 -9.49 -10.66
C VAL A 88 0.24 -9.68 -9.79
N GLN A 89 0.02 -10.87 -9.24
CA GLN A 89 -1.13 -11.13 -8.35
C GLN A 89 -1.08 -10.28 -7.07
N ILE A 90 0.11 -10.12 -6.48
CA ILE A 90 0.31 -9.26 -5.31
C ILE A 90 -0.01 -7.81 -5.67
N ALA A 91 0.53 -7.31 -6.79
CA ALA A 91 0.28 -5.94 -7.25
C ALA A 91 -1.22 -5.68 -7.49
N GLN A 92 -1.92 -6.60 -8.16
CA GLN A 92 -3.37 -6.49 -8.37
C GLN A 92 -4.15 -6.48 -7.05
N LYS A 93 -3.73 -7.27 -6.06
CA LYS A 93 -4.36 -7.30 -4.73
C LYS A 93 -4.16 -5.98 -3.99
N GLU A 94 -2.94 -5.46 -3.96
CA GLU A 94 -2.63 -4.18 -3.33
C GLU A 94 -3.35 -3.01 -4.03
N MET A 95 -3.42 -3.04 -5.36
CA MET A 95 -4.17 -2.06 -6.15
C MET A 95 -5.65 -2.05 -5.76
N ARG A 96 -6.29 -3.21 -5.61
CA ARG A 96 -7.67 -3.30 -5.12
C ARG A 96 -7.83 -2.77 -3.69
N GLU A 97 -6.84 -2.98 -2.83
CA GLU A 97 -6.85 -2.43 -1.46
C GLU A 97 -6.76 -0.90 -1.47
N LEU A 98 -5.90 -0.33 -2.33
CA LEU A 98 -5.81 1.11 -2.56
C LEU A 98 -7.12 1.69 -3.06
N LEU A 99 -7.67 1.11 -4.14
CA LEU A 99 -8.92 1.58 -4.75
C LEU A 99 -10.10 1.48 -3.76
N LYS A 100 -10.16 0.40 -2.97
CA LYS A 100 -11.14 0.29 -1.88
C LYS A 100 -10.94 1.36 -0.80
N ALA A 101 -9.70 1.70 -0.45
CA ALA A 101 -9.41 2.72 0.55
C ALA A 101 -9.88 4.13 0.13
N ILE A 102 -9.83 4.44 -1.16
CA ILE A 102 -10.35 5.71 -1.71
C ILE A 102 -11.86 5.67 -1.99
N GLY A 103 -12.52 4.53 -1.80
CA GLY A 103 -13.95 4.35 -2.08
C GLY A 103 -14.29 4.05 -3.54
N TRP A 104 -13.30 3.70 -4.36
CA TRP A 104 -13.50 3.29 -5.74
C TRP A 104 -13.95 1.83 -5.82
N ASP A 105 -15.10 1.61 -6.44
CA ASP A 105 -15.63 0.27 -6.66
C ASP A 105 -15.16 -0.29 -8.00
N PHE A 106 -14.17 -1.20 -7.95
CA PHE A 106 -13.59 -1.83 -9.15
C PHE A 106 -14.59 -2.72 -9.90
N VAL A 107 -15.67 -3.15 -9.23
CA VAL A 107 -16.71 -3.99 -9.84
C VAL A 107 -17.67 -3.14 -10.66
N ALA A 108 -17.97 -1.92 -10.18
CA ALA A 108 -18.79 -0.95 -10.88
C ALA A 108 -18.03 -0.19 -11.98
N LYS A 109 -16.72 0.08 -11.78
CA LYS A 109 -15.92 0.89 -12.70
C LYS A 109 -14.52 0.30 -12.91
N PRO A 110 -14.19 -0.24 -14.09
CA PRO A 110 -12.86 -0.76 -14.37
C PRO A 110 -11.84 0.38 -14.32
N PHE A 111 -10.81 0.23 -13.49
CA PHE A 111 -9.75 1.23 -13.39
C PHE A 111 -8.75 1.03 -14.53
N GLY A 112 -8.73 1.98 -15.46
CA GLY A 112 -7.74 2.09 -16.52
C GLY A 112 -6.72 3.21 -16.24
N PRO A 113 -5.60 3.21 -16.95
CA PRO A 113 -4.61 4.28 -16.83
C PRO A 113 -5.14 5.66 -17.27
N ASP A 114 -6.14 5.72 -18.14
CA ASP A 114 -6.79 6.97 -18.57
C ASP A 114 -7.67 7.60 -17.47
N GLU A 115 -8.12 6.80 -16.50
CA GLU A 115 -9.03 7.18 -15.41
C GLU A 115 -8.27 7.65 -14.15
N THR A 116 -6.97 7.90 -14.31
CA THR A 116 -6.03 8.20 -13.22
C THR A 116 -6.31 9.51 -12.48
N ASN A 117 -6.99 10.48 -13.11
CA ASN A 117 -7.33 11.75 -12.48
C ASN A 117 -8.37 11.64 -11.35
N GLU A 118 -9.29 10.67 -11.44
CA GLU A 118 -10.40 10.57 -10.48
C GLU A 118 -9.96 10.04 -9.11
N VAL A 119 -8.77 9.45 -9.03
CA VAL A 119 -8.21 8.92 -7.78
C VAL A 119 -7.27 9.91 -7.08
N HIS A 120 -6.96 11.05 -7.71
CA HIS A 120 -6.08 12.06 -7.16
C HIS A 120 -6.74 12.87 -6.05
N MET A 121 -5.93 13.40 -5.14
CA MET A 121 -6.36 14.29 -4.05
C MET A 121 -7.38 13.70 -3.08
N ILE A 122 -7.71 12.40 -3.17
CA ILE A 122 -8.55 11.71 -2.19
C ILE A 122 -7.71 11.35 -0.97
N PRO A 123 -8.05 11.86 0.23
CA PRO A 123 -7.33 11.53 1.45
C PRO A 123 -7.49 10.06 1.84
N LEU A 124 -6.37 9.39 2.10
CA LEU A 124 -6.31 8.02 2.62
C LEU A 124 -5.26 7.88 3.72
N THR A 125 -5.33 6.78 4.46
CA THR A 125 -4.30 6.43 5.44
C THR A 125 -3.38 5.35 4.87
N ILE A 126 -2.08 5.64 4.79
CA ILE A 126 -1.04 4.70 4.33
C ILE A 126 -0.24 4.16 5.50
N GLN A 127 0.13 2.87 5.44
CA GLN A 127 1.09 2.28 6.38
C GLN A 127 2.48 2.26 5.76
N ILE A 128 3.39 3.06 6.31
CA ILE A 128 4.79 3.10 5.91
C ILE A 128 5.58 2.08 6.73
N ALA A 129 6.44 1.34 6.05
CA ALA A 129 7.50 0.53 6.65
C ALA A 129 8.86 0.97 6.12
N VAL A 130 9.89 0.76 6.92
CA VAL A 130 11.28 0.89 6.50
C VAL A 130 11.79 -0.50 6.19
N GLU A 131 12.24 -0.73 4.97
CA GLU A 131 12.82 -1.99 4.53
C GLU A 131 14.19 -1.74 3.92
N ASN A 132 15.16 -2.60 4.21
CA ASN A 132 16.47 -2.49 3.61
C ASN A 132 16.40 -2.97 2.16
N ASP A 133 16.91 -2.16 1.25
CA ASP A 133 16.99 -2.52 -0.16
C ASP A 133 17.89 -3.75 -0.33
N LYS A 134 17.43 -4.75 -1.09
CA LYS A 134 18.17 -6.01 -1.25
C LYS A 134 19.47 -5.86 -2.05
N GLN A 135 19.59 -4.80 -2.85
CA GLN A 135 20.75 -4.57 -3.71
C GLN A 135 21.73 -3.58 -3.06
N SER A 136 21.22 -2.50 -2.49
CA SER A 136 22.03 -1.43 -1.89
C SER A 136 22.27 -1.62 -0.39
N GLY A 137 21.37 -2.30 0.32
CA GLY A 137 21.41 -2.42 1.78
C GLY A 137 20.91 -1.18 2.53
N GLU A 138 20.63 -0.09 1.82
CA GLU A 138 20.13 1.16 2.42
C GLU A 138 18.66 1.04 2.84
N PRO A 139 18.28 1.68 3.97
CA PRO A 139 16.90 1.72 4.42
C PRO A 139 16.04 2.53 3.43
N ARG A 140 14.95 1.93 2.96
CA ARG A 140 14.02 2.54 2.00
C ARG A 140 12.59 2.49 2.54
N ASN A 141 11.84 3.56 2.32
CA ASN A 141 10.42 3.57 2.63
C ASN A 141 9.62 2.72 1.63
N ASN A 142 8.76 1.87 2.17
CA ASN A 142 7.81 1.07 1.41
C ASN A 142 6.41 1.20 2.01
N ILE A 143 5.38 1.29 1.16
CA ILE A 143 3.98 1.37 1.60
C ILE A 143 3.41 -0.04 1.63
N LYS A 144 2.99 -0.52 2.81
CA LYS A 144 2.52 -1.90 3.02
C LYS A 144 1.02 -2.06 2.91
N ARG A 145 0.25 -1.08 3.36
CA ARG A 145 -1.21 -1.15 3.44
C ARG A 145 -1.86 0.18 3.17
N PHE A 146 -3.11 0.11 2.72
CA PHE A 146 -3.96 1.25 2.44
C PHE A 146 -5.25 1.11 3.25
N HIS A 147 -5.66 2.19 3.89
CA HIS A 147 -6.90 2.27 4.65
C HIS A 147 -7.67 3.52 4.26
N ALA A 148 -8.99 3.42 4.28
CA ALA A 148 -9.84 4.61 4.20
C ALA A 148 -9.42 5.61 5.28
N ARG A 149 -9.52 6.91 4.98
CA ARG A 149 -9.10 7.96 5.90
C ARG A 149 -9.71 7.73 7.28
N ARG A 150 -8.85 7.47 8.25
CA ARG A 150 -9.26 7.50 9.66
C ARG A 150 -9.46 8.94 10.08
N ILE A 151 -10.72 9.30 10.33
CA ILE A 151 -11.08 10.52 11.04
C ILE A 151 -10.76 10.27 12.52
N PRO A 152 -9.90 11.08 13.18
CA PRO A 152 -9.68 10.97 14.62
C PRO A 152 -11.03 11.02 15.35
N GLY A 153 -11.34 9.98 16.14
CA GLY A 153 -12.64 9.83 16.82
C GLY A 153 -13.57 8.76 16.23
N ILE A 154 -13.27 8.25 15.03
CA ILE A 154 -13.99 7.10 14.44
C ILE A 154 -12.99 5.95 14.34
N THR A 155 -12.88 5.15 15.41
CA THR A 155 -12.32 3.81 15.30
C THR A 155 -13.24 2.99 14.40
N PRO A 156 -12.78 2.43 13.26
CA PRO A 156 -13.57 1.43 12.56
C PRO A 156 -13.85 0.31 13.57
N ALA A 157 -15.13 0.01 13.78
CA ALA A 157 -15.55 -1.09 14.63
C ALA A 157 -14.72 -2.32 14.23
N ALA A 158 -13.98 -2.87 15.18
CA ALA A 158 -13.30 -4.13 14.98
C ALA A 158 -14.33 -5.10 14.40
N ALA A 159 -14.05 -5.65 13.21
CA ALA A 159 -14.89 -6.68 12.63
C ALA A 159 -15.20 -7.71 13.72
N PRO A 160 -16.46 -8.10 13.94
CA PRO A 160 -16.79 -9.04 14.99
C PRO A 160 -15.94 -10.29 14.75
N ARG A 161 -14.96 -10.52 15.63
CA ARG A 161 -14.34 -11.83 15.73
C ARG A 161 -15.51 -12.78 15.95
N PRO A 162 -15.64 -13.89 15.19
CA PRO A 162 -16.64 -14.89 15.51
C PRO A 162 -16.40 -15.30 16.96
N GLN A 163 -17.29 -14.86 17.85
CA GLN A 163 -17.30 -15.33 19.22
C GLN A 163 -17.57 -16.82 19.10
N LYS A 164 -16.55 -17.63 19.41
CA LYS A 164 -16.77 -19.05 19.71
C LYS A 164 -17.84 -19.06 20.80
N SER A 165 -19.03 -19.49 20.42
CA SER A 165 -20.11 -19.82 21.33
C SER A 165 -19.55 -20.80 22.36
N ALA A 166 -19.43 -20.33 23.60
CA ALA A 166 -19.19 -21.18 24.74
C ALA A 166 -20.47 -22.01 24.93
N SER A 167 -20.50 -23.18 24.29
CA SER A 167 -21.52 -24.19 24.54
C SER A 167 -21.25 -24.83 25.90
N ALA A 168 -22.23 -24.63 26.78
CA ALA A 168 -22.67 -25.43 27.91
C ALA A 168 -21.84 -26.65 28.36
N ALA A 169 -21.69 -26.70 29.69
CA ALA A 169 -21.70 -27.86 30.58
C ALA A 169 -20.53 -28.86 30.49
N ALA A 170 -19.80 -28.91 31.61
CA ALA A 170 -18.79 -29.91 31.91
C ALA A 170 -19.37 -31.35 31.93
N PRO A 171 -18.74 -32.33 31.28
CA PRO A 171 -18.90 -33.73 31.62
C PRO A 171 -17.86 -34.15 32.66
N VAL A 172 -18.33 -34.84 33.69
CA VAL A 172 -17.58 -35.57 34.72
C VAL A 172 -16.58 -36.57 34.10
N PRO A 173 -15.40 -36.81 34.71
CA PRO A 173 -14.42 -37.75 34.18
C PRO A 173 -14.87 -39.19 34.43
N ALA A 174 -15.21 -39.90 33.36
CA ALA A 174 -15.31 -41.36 33.39
C ALA A 174 -13.89 -41.96 33.36
N ALA A 175 -13.57 -42.76 34.38
CA ALA A 175 -12.30 -43.46 34.50
C ALA A 175 -12.08 -44.43 33.30
N PRO A 176 -10.82 -44.64 32.86
CA PRO A 176 -10.54 -45.43 31.69
C PRO A 176 -10.64 -46.96 31.97
N PRO A 177 -11.04 -47.77 30.96
CA PRO A 177 -11.46 -49.16 31.13
C PRO A 177 -10.35 -50.18 31.42
N TRP A 178 -9.11 -49.75 31.61
CA TRP A 178 -7.97 -50.62 31.95
C TRP A 178 -7.61 -50.61 33.44
N ALA A 179 -8.33 -49.84 34.27
CA ALA A 179 -8.09 -49.72 35.71
C ALA A 179 -8.67 -50.87 36.56
N ARG A 180 -8.97 -52.04 35.98
CA ARG A 180 -9.42 -53.22 36.75
C ARG A 180 -8.37 -54.33 36.69
N LYS A 181 -7.34 -54.21 37.54
CA LYS A 181 -6.55 -55.33 38.06
C LYS A 181 -7.02 -55.58 39.50
N GLU A 182 -7.71 -56.71 39.72
CA GLU A 182 -7.17 -57.91 40.36
C GLU A 182 -7.06 -57.75 41.89
N GLU A 183 -8.10 -58.20 42.62
CA GLU A 183 -7.91 -58.78 43.95
C GLU A 183 -9.09 -59.72 44.31
N GLY A 184 -8.76 -60.99 44.57
CA GLY A 184 -9.47 -61.85 45.52
C GLY A 184 -10.52 -62.84 44.98
N LYS A 185 -10.10 -64.05 44.57
CA LYS A 185 -10.07 -65.25 45.44
C LYS A 185 -9.65 -66.50 44.65
#